data_AF-A0A7Y1US29-F1
#
_entry.id   AF-A0A7Y1US29-F1
#
_cell.length_a   1.000
_cell.length_b   1.000
_cell.length_c   1.000
_cell.angle_alpha   90.00
_cell.angle_beta   90.00
_cell.angle_gamma   90.00
#
_symmetry.space_group_name_H-M   'P 1'
#
loop_
_entity.id
_entity.type
_entity.pdbx_description
1 polymer ?
#
loop_
_entity_poly.entity_id
_entity_poly.type
_entity_poly.pdbx_seq_one_letter_code
_entity_poly.pdbx_strand_id
1 'polypeptide(L)' 'VDTNIVYFEIENAYRVCDELAARGVLMLPLGVDRVRAVTHLGIEMSDIDEAVKAVSEIAG' A
#
# COMPACT_ATOMS: atom_id res chain seq x y z
N VAL A 1 -3.91 -14.04 -14.54
CA VAL A 1 -3.37 -12.89 -15.30
C VAL A 1 -2.56 -12.09 -14.32
N ASP A 2 -1.27 -11.91 -14.57
CA ASP A 2 -0.44 -11.03 -13.76
C ASP A 2 -0.84 -9.59 -14.05
N THR A 3 -1.09 -8.83 -12.99
CA THR A 3 -1.53 -7.43 -13.10
C THR A 3 -0.62 -6.54 -12.28
N ASN A 4 -0.72 -5.25 -12.52
CA ASN A 4 -0.11 -4.18 -11.73
C ASN A 4 -0.85 -3.93 -10.39
N ILE A 5 -1.59 -4.92 -9.88
CA ILE A 5 -2.41 -4.81 -8.69
C ILE A 5 -2.01 -5.90 -7.71
N VAL A 6 -1.72 -5.51 -6.48
CA VAL A 6 -1.50 -6.42 -5.36
C VAL A 6 -2.56 -6.16 -4.30
N TYR A 7 -3.04 -7.24 -3.69
CA TYR A 7 -3.91 -7.19 -2.52
C TYR A 7 -3.18 -7.81 -1.35
N PHE A 8 -3.30 -7.22 -0.17
CA PHE A 8 -2.78 -7.81 1.05
C PHE A 8 -3.74 -7.56 2.22
N GLU A 9 -3.67 -8.45 3.19
CA GLU A 9 -4.44 -8.37 4.43
C GLU A 9 -3.62 -7.61 5.47
N ILE A 10 -4.30 -6.75 6.22
CA ILE A 10 -3.69 -5.96 7.29
C ILE A 10 -4.76 -5.51 8.29
N GLU A 11 -4.46 -5.54 9.57
CA GLU A 11 -5.40 -5.07 10.58
C GLU A 11 -5.65 -3.56 10.45
N ASN A 12 -6.93 -3.17 10.51
CA ASN A 12 -7.37 -1.79 10.43
C ASN A 12 -6.85 -1.05 9.17
N ALA A 13 -7.17 -1.61 8.01
CA ALA A 13 -6.76 -1.11 6.70
C ALA A 13 -7.05 0.39 6.49
N TYR A 14 -8.15 0.91 7.05
CA TYR A 14 -8.46 2.35 7.00
C TYR A 14 -7.38 3.19 7.68
N ARG A 15 -7.01 2.85 8.93
CA ARG A 15 -5.96 3.57 9.67
C ARG A 15 -4.62 3.49 8.93
N VAL A 16 -4.27 2.30 8.45
CA VAL A 16 -2.99 2.10 7.76
C VAL A 16 -2.93 2.94 6.48
N CYS A 17 -4.00 2.95 5.67
CA CYS A 17 -4.04 3.76 4.46
C CYS A 17 -3.98 5.27 4.76
N ASP A 18 -4.62 5.74 5.83
CA ASP A 18 -4.53 7.14 6.26
C ASP A 18 -3.09 7.52 6.68
N GLU A 19 -2.42 6.65 7.44
CA GLU A 19 -1.03 6.87 7.87
C GLU A 19 -0.03 6.81 6.72
N LEU A 20 -0.23 5.91 5.75
CA LEU A 20 0.57 5.84 4.53
C LEU A 20 0.37 7.09 3.67
N ALA A 21 -0.86 7.57 3.54
CA ALA A 21 -1.17 8.78 2.78
C ALA A 21 -0.46 10.01 3.36
N ALA A 22 -0.37 10.12 4.70
CA ALA A 22 0.41 11.18 5.37
C ALA A 22 1.92 11.13 5.04
N ARG A 23 2.42 10.00 4.54
CA ARG A 23 3.82 9.79 4.10
C ARG A 23 3.99 9.82 2.58
N GLY A 24 2.93 10.14 1.84
CA GLY A 24 2.95 10.21 0.37
C GLY A 24 2.69 8.88 -0.34
N VAL A 25 2.36 7.81 0.38
CA VAL A 25 2.06 6.50 -0.21
C VAL A 25 0.54 6.30 -0.23
N LEU A 26 -0.06 6.28 -1.43
CA LEU A 26 -1.50 6.11 -1.59
C LEU A 26 -1.86 4.66 -1.88
N MET A 27 -2.78 4.12 -1.09
CA MET A 27 -3.37 2.80 -1.32
C MET A 27 -4.87 2.84 -1.03
N LEU A 28 -5.61 1.84 -1.50
CA LEU A 28 -7.06 1.79 -1.31
C LEU A 28 -7.44 0.71 -0.29
N PRO A 29 -8.04 1.05 0.86
CA PRO A 29 -8.63 0.05 1.74
C PRO A 29 -9.88 -0.54 1.10
N LEU A 30 -10.04 -1.86 1.20
CA LEU A 30 -11.17 -2.64 0.72
C LEU A 30 -11.85 -3.33 1.90
N GLY A 31 -12.41 -2.53 2.81
CA GLY A 31 -12.93 -3.01 4.08
C GLY A 31 -11.96 -2.80 5.23
N VAL A 32 -12.20 -3.50 6.34
CA VAL A 32 -11.46 -3.30 7.60
C VAL A 32 -10.08 -3.97 7.62
N ASP A 33 -9.87 -4.97 6.78
CA ASP A 33 -8.75 -5.92 6.89
C ASP A 33 -7.97 -6.11 5.59
N ARG A 34 -8.29 -5.37 4.54
CA ARG A 34 -7.72 -5.59 3.20
C ARG A 34 -7.36 -4.28 2.51
N VAL A 35 -6.24 -4.30 1.79
CA VAL A 35 -5.75 -3.17 0.99
C VAL A 35 -5.53 -3.61 -0.45
N ARG A 36 -5.77 -2.69 -1.39
CA ARG A 36 -5.42 -2.79 -2.81
C ARG A 36 -4.35 -1.75 -3.13
N ALA A 37 -3.17 -2.22 -3.52
CA ALA A 37 -2.10 -1.41 -4.07
C ALA A 37 -2.08 -1.56 -5.60
N VAL A 38 -1.90 -0.44 -6.30
CA VAL A 38 -1.86 -0.39 -7.77
C VAL A 38 -0.59 0.34 -8.19
N THR A 39 0.20 -0.25 -9.06
CA THR A 39 1.36 0.41 -9.68
C THR A 39 0.96 0.93 -11.05
N HIS A 40 1.24 2.19 -11.36
CA HIS A 40 0.93 2.79 -12.67
C HIS A 40 2.19 2.87 -13.55
N LEU A 41 2.01 3.31 -14.78
CA LEU A 41 3.13 3.54 -15.70
C LEU A 41 4.09 4.58 -15.09
N GLY A 42 5.38 4.26 -15.02
CA GLY A 42 6.40 5.13 -14.43
C GLY A 42 6.75 4.83 -12.97
N ILE A 43 6.13 3.82 -12.35
CA ILE A 43 6.62 3.28 -11.08
C ILE A 43 7.86 2.42 -11.34
N GLU A 44 8.95 2.76 -10.65
CA GLU A 44 10.20 2.03 -10.66
C GLU A 44 10.38 1.18 -9.39
N MET A 45 11.38 0.31 -9.39
CA MET A 45 11.66 -0.55 -8.23
C MET A 45 12.00 0.25 -6.96
N SER A 46 12.64 1.41 -7.09
CA SER A 46 12.92 2.30 -5.96
C SER A 46 11.65 2.82 -5.30
N ASP A 47 10.61 3.16 -6.08
CA ASP A 47 9.32 3.60 -5.54
C ASP A 47 8.65 2.47 -4.75
N ILE A 48 8.81 1.23 -5.22
CA ILE A 48 8.32 0.04 -4.51
C ILE A 48 9.08 -0.14 -3.19
N ASP A 49 10.41 -0.03 -3.19
CA ASP A 49 11.22 -0.18 -1.99
C ASP A 49 10.85 0.87 -0.93
N GLU A 50 10.60 2.11 -1.35
CA GLU A 50 10.13 3.19 -0.47
C GLU A 50 8.73 2.89 0.09
N ALA A 51 7.80 2.43 -0.74
CA ALA A 51 6.46 2.07 -0.31
C ALA A 51 6.47 0.88 0.67
N VAL A 52 7.27 -0.16 0.42
CA VAL A 52 7.42 -1.32 1.30
C VAL A 52 8.00 -0.93 2.64
N LYS A 53 8.98 -0.03 2.65
CA LYS A 53 9.54 0.51 3.90
C LYS A 53 8.47 1.25 4.70
N ALA A 54 7.70 2.13 4.06
CA ALA A 54 6.62 2.87 4.74
C ALA A 54 5.55 1.93 5.32
N VAL A 55 5.14 0.89 4.58
CA VAL A 55 4.20 -0.13 5.06
C VAL A 55 4.77 -0.86 6.26
N SER A 56 6.03 -1.28 6.20
CA SER A 56 6.68 -2.05 7.28
C SER A 56 6.81 -1.26 8.58
N GLU A 57 6.94 0.07 8.50
CA GLU A 57 7.00 0.96 9.68
C GLU A 57 5.63 1.21 10.34
N ILE A 58 4.53 0.91 9.66
CA ILE A 58 3.15 1.12 10.14
C ILE A 58 2.45 -0.19 10.50
N ALA A 59 2.77 -1.26 9.78
CA ALA A 59 2.15 -2.58 9.91
C ALA A 59 2.72 -3.44 11.06
N GLY A 60 3.82 -2.99 11.69
CA GLY A 60 4.37 -3.60 12.91
C GLY A 60 3.63 -3.15 14.17
#